data_AF-A0A9D4WWT4-F1
#
_entry.id   AF-A0A9D4WWT4-F1
#
_cell.length_a   1.000
_cell.length_b   1.000
_cell.length_c   1.000
_cell.angle_alpha   90.00
_cell.angle_beta   90.00
_cell.angle_gamma   90.00
#
_symmetry.space_group_name_H-M   'P 1'
#
loop_
_entity.id
_entity.type
_entity.pdbx_description
1 polymer ?
#
loop_
_entity_poly.entity_id
_entity_poly.type
_entity_poly.pdbx_seq_one_letter_code
_entity_poly.pdbx_strand_id
1 'polypeptide(L)'
;MMLRIKEITIFREQQETQHNPCFILLSLLPNLSIYSFLLLTPQSPFNLLRFFLPLLGKFGFKFRCFSSKTCTHIAVNNHSMYWLNRLWFGSTTRATENMDSSIAQGPDDDRPASLQQLAQFGAGCFWSVELAFQRLPGVTKTEVGYSQGLLHNPTYADVCSGTTRHSEVVRVHYDPKECSYESLLDAFWARHDPTSPNRQGNDVGTQYRSGIYYYTPEQEKAARESLEQQQKKLNRKIVTEILPAKKFYIAEEYHQQYLEKGGRFGFKQSSSKGCNDPIRCYG
;
A
#
# COMPACT_ATOMS: atom_id res chain seq x y z
N MET A 1 31.63 -65.00 38.13
CA MET A 1 32.28 -64.09 37.17
C MET A 1 31.55 -62.75 37.24
N MET A 2 31.90 -61.90 38.20
CA MET A 2 32.95 -60.87 38.11
C MET A 2 32.39 -59.56 37.55
N LEU A 3 31.99 -58.71 38.50
CA LEU A 3 31.68 -57.29 38.38
C LEU A 3 32.80 -56.52 37.64
N ARG A 4 32.45 -55.43 36.95
CA ARG A 4 33.29 -54.23 36.98
C ARG A 4 32.52 -52.95 36.62
N ILE A 5 32.33 -52.16 37.67
CA ILE A 5 32.16 -50.70 37.70
C ILE A 5 33.56 -50.07 37.56
N LYS A 6 33.66 -48.94 36.85
CA LYS A 6 34.67 -47.86 36.99
C LYS A 6 33.94 -46.59 36.50
N GLU A 7 33.53 -45.61 37.28
CA GLU A 7 34.23 -44.67 38.17
C GLU A 7 35.44 -43.90 37.59
N ILE A 8 35.21 -42.58 37.47
CA ILE A 8 36.00 -41.41 37.90
C ILE A 8 37.31 -41.12 37.14
N THR A 9 37.45 -39.89 36.61
CA THR A 9 38.37 -38.85 37.13
C THR A 9 38.27 -37.56 36.31
N ILE A 10 37.94 -36.46 37.01
CA ILE A 10 38.07 -35.06 36.61
C ILE A 10 39.54 -34.67 36.76
N PHE A 11 40.14 -34.01 35.76
CA PHE A 11 41.29 -33.14 35.98
C PHE A 11 41.09 -31.81 35.27
N ARG A 12 41.26 -30.76 36.07
CA ARG A 12 41.16 -29.34 35.76
C ARG A 12 42.60 -28.84 35.81
N GLU A 13 43.09 -28.18 34.76
CA GLU A 13 44.30 -27.37 34.91
C GLU A 13 44.23 -26.15 33.99
N GLN A 14 44.22 -24.99 34.63
CA GLN A 14 44.45 -23.69 34.04
C GLN A 14 45.96 -23.51 33.86
N GLN A 15 46.37 -22.83 32.79
CA GLN A 15 47.57 -22.00 32.85
C GLN A 15 47.27 -20.60 32.31
N GLU A 16 47.76 -19.65 33.09
CA GLU A 16 47.66 -18.21 33.01
C GLU A 16 49.09 -17.67 32.73
N THR A 17 49.19 -16.37 32.40
CA THR A 17 50.41 -15.53 32.31
C THR A 17 51.18 -15.58 30.97
N GLN A 18 51.72 -14.50 30.38
CA GLN A 18 51.96 -13.12 30.84
C GLN A 18 52.33 -12.19 29.65
N HIS A 19 51.86 -10.94 29.76
CA HIS A 19 52.35 -9.62 29.30
C HIS A 19 53.65 -9.40 28.46
N ASN A 20 53.55 -8.33 27.61
CA ASN A 20 54.47 -7.16 27.44
C ASN A 20 55.25 -6.94 26.11
N PRO A 21 55.68 -5.68 25.76
CA PRO A 21 55.24 -5.00 24.53
C PRO A 21 56.38 -4.38 23.64
N CYS A 22 55.96 -3.58 22.64
CA CYS A 22 56.68 -2.45 21.99
C CYS A 22 57.72 -2.78 20.90
N PHE A 23 57.56 -2.21 19.69
CA PHE A 23 58.63 -1.48 18.98
C PHE A 23 58.07 -0.59 17.86
N ILE A 24 58.42 0.69 17.96
CA ILE A 24 58.35 1.74 16.95
C ILE A 24 59.52 1.53 15.98
N LEU A 25 59.34 1.75 14.67
CA LEU A 25 60.38 2.43 13.87
C LEU A 25 59.82 3.11 12.61
N LEU A 26 60.22 4.37 12.48
CA LEU A 26 60.02 5.34 11.42
C LEU A 26 61.23 5.27 10.45
N SER A 27 61.04 5.45 9.14
CA SER A 27 62.00 6.09 8.18
C SER A 27 61.38 6.07 6.77
N LEU A 28 61.00 7.21 6.19
CA LEU A 28 61.77 8.28 5.50
C LEU A 28 61.99 8.00 3.99
N LEU A 29 61.48 8.97 3.20
CA LEU A 29 61.47 9.20 1.73
C LEU A 29 62.90 9.53 1.19
N PRO A 30 63.15 10.11 -0.04
CA PRO A 30 62.33 10.47 -1.22
C PRO A 30 63.01 10.23 -2.61
N ASN A 31 62.31 10.57 -3.71
CA ASN A 31 62.79 11.25 -4.96
C ASN A 31 61.81 10.95 -6.14
N LEU A 32 61.61 11.75 -7.19
CA LEU A 32 61.62 13.19 -7.52
C LEU A 32 61.23 13.26 -9.04
N SER A 33 60.82 14.44 -9.52
CA SER A 33 60.57 14.88 -10.91
C SER A 33 59.08 15.03 -11.26
N ILE A 34 58.43 16.19 -11.10
CA ILE A 34 58.61 17.51 -11.76
C ILE A 34 58.27 17.47 -13.27
N TYR A 35 57.11 18.05 -13.61
CA TYR A 35 56.99 19.15 -14.58
C TYR A 35 55.84 20.07 -14.14
N SER A 36 56.20 21.29 -13.77
CA SER A 36 55.33 22.46 -13.62
C SER A 36 55.07 23.12 -14.97
N PHE A 37 53.95 23.84 -15.12
CA PHE A 37 53.85 25.27 -15.45
C PHE A 37 52.35 25.63 -15.57
N LEU A 38 51.77 26.28 -14.54
CA LEU A 38 51.46 27.73 -14.46
C LEU A 38 50.48 28.22 -15.53
N LEU A 39 49.21 28.47 -15.16
CA LEU A 39 48.62 29.74 -14.67
C LEU A 39 48.11 30.64 -15.82
N LEU A 40 46.82 31.00 -15.76
CA LEU A 40 46.32 32.40 -15.71
C LEU A 40 44.81 32.45 -16.05
N THR A 41 43.99 32.75 -15.03
CA THR A 41 42.83 33.66 -15.14
C THR A 41 43.37 35.09 -15.38
N PRO A 42 42.60 36.16 -15.77
CA PRO A 42 41.21 36.44 -15.37
C PRO A 42 40.32 37.29 -16.33
N GLN A 43 39.05 37.45 -15.89
CA GLN A 43 38.12 38.59 -16.03
C GLN A 43 37.45 39.00 -17.38
N SER A 44 36.21 39.47 -17.17
CA SER A 44 35.09 39.93 -18.05
C SER A 44 35.42 41.25 -18.83
N PRO A 45 34.51 41.99 -19.56
CA PRO A 45 33.03 41.98 -19.56
C PRO A 45 32.27 42.40 -20.88
N PHE A 46 30.93 42.47 -20.77
CA PHE A 46 29.95 43.36 -21.45
C PHE A 46 29.67 43.36 -22.99
N ASN A 47 28.42 42.99 -23.28
CA ASN A 47 27.36 43.71 -24.04
C ASN A 47 27.24 43.73 -25.58
N LEU A 48 25.94 43.73 -25.96
CA LEU A 48 25.25 44.33 -27.12
C LEU A 48 25.17 43.51 -28.43
N LEU A 49 23.96 43.06 -28.78
CA LEU A 49 23.12 43.78 -29.74
C LEU A 49 21.62 43.37 -29.67
N ARG A 50 20.79 44.31 -29.21
CA ARG A 50 19.37 44.47 -29.59
C ARG A 50 19.29 44.98 -31.02
N PHE A 51 18.14 44.79 -31.69
CA PHE A 51 17.51 45.59 -32.78
C PHE A 51 16.89 44.59 -33.80
N PHE A 52 15.62 44.60 -34.24
CA PHE A 52 14.55 45.60 -34.32
C PHE A 52 13.17 44.90 -34.27
N LEU A 53 12.19 45.54 -33.63
CA LEU A 53 10.75 45.51 -33.95
C LEU A 53 10.50 46.65 -34.96
N PRO A 54 9.50 46.61 -35.86
CA PRO A 54 8.19 47.12 -35.42
C PRO A 54 6.92 46.56 -36.14
N LEU A 55 5.80 46.71 -35.41
CA LEU A 55 4.44 47.10 -35.83
C LEU A 55 3.67 46.36 -36.95
N LEU A 56 2.53 45.75 -36.59
CA LEU A 56 1.14 46.22 -36.86
C LEU A 56 0.13 45.09 -36.61
N GLY A 57 -1.02 45.40 -35.99
CA GLY A 57 -2.16 44.48 -35.97
C GLY A 57 -3.13 44.65 -34.80
N LYS A 58 -3.84 45.78 -34.76
CA LYS A 58 -5.03 45.96 -33.91
C LYS A 58 -6.13 44.98 -34.35
N PHE A 59 -6.64 44.15 -33.44
CA PHE A 59 -8.04 43.70 -33.48
C PHE A 59 -8.54 43.54 -32.05
N GLY A 60 -9.36 44.52 -31.63
CA GLY A 60 -10.12 44.43 -30.40
C GLY A 60 -11.37 43.59 -30.62
N PHE A 61 -11.54 42.55 -29.81
CA PHE A 61 -12.84 41.94 -29.59
C PHE A 61 -13.34 42.33 -28.20
N LYS A 62 -14.31 43.27 -28.19
CA LYS A 62 -15.20 43.53 -27.06
C LYS A 62 -16.08 42.30 -26.86
N PHE A 63 -15.91 41.59 -25.74
CA PHE A 63 -17.00 40.79 -25.21
C PHE A 63 -17.79 41.65 -24.21
N ARG A 64 -19.03 41.93 -24.59
CA ARG A 64 -20.05 42.59 -23.78
C ARG A 64 -20.41 41.68 -22.61
N CYS A 65 -20.33 42.25 -21.40
CA CYS A 65 -21.05 41.77 -20.24
C CYS A 65 -22.55 41.99 -20.48
N PHE A 66 -23.36 40.93 -20.46
CA PHE A 66 -24.81 41.03 -20.47
C PHE A 66 -25.34 40.71 -19.08
N SER A 67 -25.76 41.77 -18.38
CA SER A 67 -26.60 41.71 -17.19
C SER A 67 -28.06 41.76 -17.63
N SER A 68 -28.88 40.85 -17.10
CA SER A 68 -30.34 40.91 -17.14
C SER A 68 -30.88 40.05 -15.99
N LYS A 69 -31.17 40.68 -14.85
CA LYS A 69 -32.53 40.94 -14.32
C LYS A 69 -33.34 39.69 -13.95
N THR A 70 -33.41 39.47 -12.63
CA THR A 70 -34.62 39.31 -11.80
C THR A 70 -35.87 38.68 -12.42
N CYS A 71 -36.34 37.58 -11.82
CA CYS A 71 -37.77 37.36 -11.64
C CYS A 71 -38.03 36.72 -10.27
N THR A 72 -38.81 37.42 -9.46
CA THR A 72 -39.27 37.05 -8.12
C THR A 72 -40.52 36.16 -8.17
N HIS A 73 -40.54 35.18 -7.25
CA HIS A 73 -41.67 34.53 -6.57
C HIS A 73 -42.84 33.94 -7.37
N ILE A 74 -43.14 32.66 -7.11
CA ILE A 74 -44.38 32.22 -6.44
C ILE A 74 -44.06 30.90 -5.72
N ALA A 75 -44.29 30.89 -4.41
CA ALA A 75 -44.35 29.70 -3.58
C ALA A 75 -45.79 29.21 -3.56
N VAL A 76 -46.01 27.91 -3.76
CA VAL A 76 -47.25 27.24 -3.38
C VAL A 76 -46.87 26.00 -2.59
N ASN A 77 -47.10 26.09 -1.28
CA ASN A 77 -47.20 24.97 -0.37
C ASN A 77 -48.43 24.14 -0.77
N ASN A 78 -48.31 22.82 -0.81
CA ASN A 78 -49.44 21.93 -0.59
C ASN A 78 -48.98 20.66 0.11
N HIS A 79 -49.30 20.59 1.40
CA HIS A 79 -49.35 19.38 2.19
C HIS A 79 -50.70 18.72 1.91
N SER A 80 -50.73 17.46 1.47
CA SER A 80 -51.84 16.53 1.76
C SER A 80 -51.44 15.11 1.41
N MET A 81 -51.31 14.26 2.43
CA MET A 81 -51.29 12.81 2.30
C MET A 81 -52.72 12.29 2.22
N TYR A 82 -53.05 11.46 1.24
CA TYR A 82 -53.99 10.33 1.36
C TYR A 82 -53.55 9.29 0.32
N TRP A 83 -52.91 8.19 0.73
CA TRP A 83 -53.57 6.94 1.11
C TRP A 83 -54.54 6.46 0.03
N LEU A 84 -54.00 5.70 -0.94
CA LEU A 84 -54.56 4.48 -1.54
C LEU A 84 -53.84 4.20 -2.87
N ASN A 85 -52.95 3.20 -2.86
CA ASN A 85 -52.91 2.18 -3.90
C ASN A 85 -52.09 1.00 -3.40
N ARG A 86 -52.82 0.01 -2.89
CA ARG A 86 -52.33 -1.34 -2.65
C ARG A 86 -52.72 -2.17 -3.89
N LEU A 87 -51.85 -3.11 -4.23
CA LEU A 87 -52.00 -4.20 -5.22
C LEU A 87 -51.36 -3.94 -6.59
N TRP A 88 -50.03 -3.92 -6.59
CA TRP A 88 -49.28 -4.57 -7.65
C TRP A 88 -48.10 -5.33 -7.03
N PHE A 89 -48.13 -6.66 -7.14
CA PHE A 89 -47.04 -7.53 -6.73
C PHE A 89 -45.86 -7.34 -7.70
N GLY A 90 -44.68 -6.99 -7.19
CA GLY A 90 -43.43 -7.11 -7.94
C GLY A 90 -42.38 -6.05 -7.63
N SER A 91 -41.28 -6.49 -7.02
CA SER A 91 -39.97 -5.83 -6.98
C SER A 91 -39.80 -4.59 -6.08
N THR A 92 -39.69 -4.80 -4.77
CA THR A 92 -39.02 -3.85 -3.84
C THR A 92 -37.97 -4.54 -2.95
N THR A 93 -37.49 -5.73 -3.32
CA THR A 93 -36.51 -6.48 -2.51
C THR A 93 -35.07 -5.97 -2.66
N ARG A 94 -34.69 -5.50 -3.85
CA ARG A 94 -33.28 -5.21 -4.18
C ARG A 94 -32.68 -3.96 -3.50
N ALA A 95 -33.50 -2.94 -3.22
CA ALA A 95 -33.01 -1.70 -2.62
C ALA A 95 -32.78 -1.83 -1.10
N THR A 96 -33.57 -2.65 -0.42
CA THR A 96 -33.42 -2.92 1.02
C THR A 96 -32.27 -3.85 1.35
N GLU A 97 -31.91 -4.78 0.45
CA GLU A 97 -30.77 -5.70 0.66
C GLU A 97 -29.41 -4.97 0.66
N ASN A 98 -29.23 -3.96 -0.18
CA ASN A 98 -27.95 -3.25 -0.29
C ASN A 98 -27.62 -2.37 0.93
N MET A 99 -28.60 -1.95 1.73
CA MET A 99 -28.38 -1.12 2.93
C MET A 99 -28.15 -1.93 4.22
N ASP A 100 -28.11 -3.26 4.14
CA ASP A 100 -27.89 -4.08 5.32
C ASP A 100 -26.40 -4.11 5.73
N SER A 101 -26.04 -3.14 6.56
CA SER A 101 -24.70 -3.07 7.16
C SER A 101 -24.34 -4.31 7.98
N SER A 102 -25.31 -5.11 8.45
CA SER A 102 -25.01 -6.32 9.22
C SER A 102 -24.34 -7.39 8.35
N ILE A 103 -24.71 -7.49 7.07
CA ILE A 103 -24.09 -8.42 6.12
C ILE A 103 -22.64 -7.99 5.84
N ALA A 104 -22.43 -6.71 5.53
CA ALA A 104 -21.08 -6.18 5.27
C ALA A 104 -20.16 -6.20 6.50
N GLN A 105 -20.74 -6.13 7.70
CA GLN A 105 -20.00 -6.21 8.95
C GLN A 105 -19.81 -7.64 9.48
N GLY A 106 -20.47 -8.63 8.87
CA GLY A 106 -20.30 -10.05 9.18
C GLY A 106 -18.91 -10.58 8.82
N PRO A 107 -18.57 -11.82 9.24
CA PRO A 107 -17.29 -12.44 8.92
C PRO A 107 -17.13 -12.75 7.42
N ASP A 108 -15.90 -13.00 7.00
CA ASP A 108 -15.65 -13.63 5.70
C ASP A 108 -15.83 -15.15 5.83
N ASP A 109 -16.97 -15.66 5.34
CA ASP A 109 -17.33 -17.08 5.39
C ASP A 109 -16.76 -17.90 4.23
N ASP A 110 -16.04 -17.27 3.28
CA ASP A 110 -15.42 -17.97 2.17
C ASP A 110 -14.31 -18.90 2.67
N ARG A 111 -14.24 -20.10 2.10
CA ARG A 111 -13.24 -21.10 2.47
C ARG A 111 -12.12 -21.14 1.44
N PRO A 112 -10.84 -21.12 1.86
CA PRO A 112 -9.73 -21.35 0.94
C PRO A 112 -9.74 -22.80 0.44
N ALA A 113 -8.96 -23.08 -0.60
CA ALA A 113 -8.72 -24.46 -1.03
C ALA A 113 -8.07 -25.28 0.10
N SER A 114 -8.16 -26.62 0.00
CA SER A 114 -7.61 -27.51 1.02
C SER A 114 -6.13 -27.21 1.30
N LEU A 115 -5.75 -27.16 2.57
CA LEU A 115 -4.40 -26.87 3.08
C LEU A 115 -3.92 -25.42 2.92
N GLN A 116 -4.70 -24.54 2.30
CA GLN A 116 -4.37 -23.11 2.20
C GLN A 116 -4.99 -22.31 3.34
N GLN A 117 -4.44 -21.13 3.58
CA GLN A 117 -4.99 -20.12 4.50
C GLN A 117 -5.29 -18.82 3.75
N LEU A 118 -6.24 -18.05 4.30
CA LEU A 118 -6.56 -16.70 3.85
C LEU A 118 -5.78 -15.67 4.67
N ALA A 119 -5.39 -14.58 4.03
CA ALA A 119 -4.90 -13.37 4.65
C ALA A 119 -5.46 -12.15 3.90
N GLN A 120 -5.72 -11.04 4.58
CA GLN A 120 -6.28 -9.85 3.95
C GLN A 120 -5.56 -8.57 4.38
N PHE A 121 -5.17 -7.75 3.40
CA PHE A 121 -4.35 -6.55 3.60
C PHE A 121 -4.90 -5.35 2.83
N GLY A 122 -5.00 -4.19 3.47
CA GLY A 122 -5.25 -2.90 2.85
C GLY A 122 -4.01 -2.03 2.93
N ALA A 123 -3.50 -1.53 1.80
CA ALA A 123 -2.22 -0.82 1.73
C ALA A 123 -2.20 0.29 0.65
N GLY A 124 -3.32 0.98 0.48
CA GLY A 124 -3.53 1.94 -0.61
C GLY A 124 -4.22 1.33 -1.82
N CYS A 125 -3.95 1.86 -3.02
CA CYS A 125 -4.49 1.32 -4.27
C CYS A 125 -4.12 -0.16 -4.42
N PHE A 126 -5.14 -1.02 -4.43
CA PHE A 126 -4.97 -2.47 -4.37
C PHE A 126 -4.20 -3.09 -5.56
N TRP A 127 -4.03 -2.38 -6.68
CA TRP A 127 -3.36 -2.89 -7.88
C TRP A 127 -1.88 -3.17 -7.64
N SER A 128 -1.20 -2.23 -6.97
CA SER A 128 0.22 -2.40 -6.64
C SER A 128 0.45 -3.39 -5.52
N VAL A 129 -0.52 -3.48 -4.60
CA VAL A 129 -0.50 -4.37 -3.44
C VAL A 129 -0.69 -5.82 -3.90
N GLU A 130 -1.66 -6.06 -4.79
CA GLU A 130 -1.91 -7.36 -5.39
C GLU A 130 -0.67 -7.88 -6.09
N LEU A 131 -0.05 -7.07 -6.96
CA LEU A 131 1.16 -7.47 -7.68
C LEU A 131 2.32 -7.82 -6.73
N ALA A 132 2.43 -7.15 -5.58
CA ALA A 132 3.45 -7.50 -4.59
C ALA A 132 3.23 -8.91 -4.02
N PHE A 133 1.99 -9.27 -3.69
CA PHE A 133 1.66 -10.61 -3.21
C PHE A 133 1.72 -11.67 -4.32
N GLN A 134 1.34 -11.34 -5.56
CA GLN A 134 1.45 -12.25 -6.70
C GLN A 134 2.87 -12.79 -6.87
N ARG A 135 3.89 -11.99 -6.55
CA ARG A 135 5.31 -12.35 -6.70
C ARG A 135 5.87 -13.23 -5.57
N LEU A 136 5.14 -13.44 -4.48
CA LEU A 136 5.64 -14.26 -3.37
C LEU A 136 5.52 -15.76 -3.69
N PRO A 137 6.60 -16.55 -3.60
CA PRO A 137 6.52 -18.01 -3.59
C PRO A 137 5.57 -18.50 -2.48
N GLY A 138 4.82 -19.56 -2.73
CA GLY A 138 3.80 -20.10 -1.82
C GLY A 138 2.46 -19.33 -1.77
N VAL A 139 2.39 -18.11 -2.32
CA VAL A 139 1.09 -17.48 -2.63
C VAL A 139 0.49 -18.17 -3.86
N THR A 140 -0.71 -18.71 -3.72
CA THR A 140 -1.36 -19.53 -4.75
C THR A 140 -2.46 -18.79 -5.51
N LYS A 141 -3.09 -17.79 -4.87
CA LYS A 141 -4.11 -16.93 -5.48
C LYS A 141 -4.12 -15.57 -4.80
N THR A 142 -4.42 -14.53 -5.57
CA THR A 142 -4.70 -13.17 -5.09
C THR A 142 -6.02 -12.71 -5.67
N GLU A 143 -6.77 -11.92 -4.92
CA GLU A 143 -7.99 -11.26 -5.37
C GLU A 143 -8.04 -9.86 -4.76
N VAL A 144 -8.40 -8.85 -5.57
CA VAL A 144 -8.68 -7.51 -5.06
C VAL A 144 -10.17 -7.33 -4.78
N GLY A 145 -10.48 -6.54 -3.76
CA GLY A 145 -11.86 -6.34 -3.33
C GLY A 145 -12.05 -5.23 -2.30
N TYR A 146 -13.26 -5.22 -1.75
CA TYR A 146 -13.72 -4.24 -0.78
C TYR A 146 -14.14 -4.95 0.50
N SER A 147 -13.73 -4.43 1.66
CA SER A 147 -14.09 -5.01 2.97
C SER A 147 -14.17 -3.94 4.05
N GLN A 148 -14.58 -4.31 5.27
CA GLN A 148 -14.70 -3.45 6.46
C GLN A 148 -15.71 -2.29 6.39
N GLY A 149 -16.36 -2.09 5.24
CA GLY A 149 -17.38 -1.06 5.04
C GLY A 149 -18.78 -1.49 5.46
N LEU A 150 -19.72 -0.58 5.27
CA LEU A 150 -21.11 -0.73 5.73
C LEU A 150 -22.09 -1.09 4.61
N LEU A 151 -21.67 -1.05 3.35
CA LEU A 151 -22.56 -1.27 2.20
C LEU A 151 -22.47 -2.74 1.78
N HIS A 152 -23.61 -3.39 1.59
CA HIS A 152 -23.63 -4.73 1.00
C HIS A 152 -23.54 -4.62 -0.53
N ASN A 153 -22.73 -5.49 -1.15
CA ASN A 153 -22.44 -5.51 -2.59
C ASN A 153 -22.02 -4.13 -3.16
N PRO A 154 -20.96 -3.50 -2.61
CA PRO A 154 -20.49 -2.21 -3.12
C PRO A 154 -19.91 -2.36 -4.54
N THR A 155 -20.17 -1.39 -5.40
CA THR A 155 -19.43 -1.21 -6.66
C THR A 155 -18.20 -0.34 -6.46
N TYR A 156 -17.26 -0.35 -7.40
CA TYR A 156 -16.13 0.58 -7.37
C TYR A 156 -16.58 2.05 -7.26
N ALA A 157 -17.66 2.43 -7.96
CA ALA A 157 -18.21 3.78 -7.91
C ALA A 157 -18.72 4.15 -6.50
N ASP A 158 -19.36 3.20 -5.81
CA ASP A 158 -19.81 3.40 -4.43
C ASP A 158 -18.61 3.62 -3.51
N VAL A 159 -17.55 2.82 -3.64
CA VAL A 159 -16.33 2.96 -2.83
C VAL A 159 -15.61 4.28 -3.12
N CYS A 160 -15.54 4.69 -4.39
CA CYS A 160 -14.95 5.97 -4.80
C CYS A 160 -15.68 7.18 -4.20
N SER A 161 -16.96 7.06 -3.83
CA SER A 161 -17.67 8.13 -3.13
C SER A 161 -17.10 8.43 -1.73
N GLY A 162 -16.35 7.48 -1.15
CA GLY A 162 -15.80 7.56 0.21
C GLY A 162 -16.82 7.38 1.34
N THR A 163 -18.10 7.19 1.02
CA THR A 163 -19.19 7.13 2.02
C THR A 163 -19.43 5.72 2.57
N THR A 164 -19.03 4.67 1.82
CA THR A 164 -19.30 3.27 2.19
C THR A 164 -18.41 2.76 3.32
N ARG A 165 -17.31 3.47 3.59
CA ARG A 165 -16.25 3.09 4.55
C ARG A 165 -15.53 1.77 4.23
N HIS A 166 -15.73 1.20 3.04
CA HIS A 166 -14.92 0.08 2.61
C HIS A 166 -13.45 0.49 2.51
N SER A 167 -12.55 -0.46 2.76
CA SER A 167 -11.15 -0.37 2.33
C SER A 167 -11.00 -1.14 1.04
N GLU A 168 -10.20 -0.63 0.12
CA GLU A 168 -9.55 -1.47 -0.89
C GLU A 168 -8.61 -2.44 -0.16
N VAL A 169 -8.74 -3.71 -0.48
CA VAL A 169 -7.97 -4.80 0.13
C VAL A 169 -7.58 -5.83 -0.90
N VAL A 170 -6.50 -6.55 -0.62
CA VAL A 170 -6.12 -7.78 -1.30
C VAL A 170 -6.40 -8.95 -0.36
N ARG A 171 -7.16 -9.94 -0.85
CA ARG A 171 -7.29 -11.24 -0.20
C ARG A 171 -6.29 -12.21 -0.86
N VAL A 172 -5.47 -12.82 -0.02
CA VAL A 172 -4.36 -13.69 -0.43
C VAL A 172 -4.66 -15.10 0.05
N HIS A 173 -4.54 -16.06 -0.87
CA HIS A 173 -4.50 -17.48 -0.55
C HIS A 173 -3.05 -17.94 -0.60
N TYR A 174 -2.58 -18.58 0.46
CA TYR A 174 -1.20 -19.06 0.55
C TYR A 174 -1.14 -20.47 1.14
N ASP A 175 -0.12 -21.23 0.74
CA ASP A 175 0.25 -22.49 1.40
C ASP A 175 1.18 -22.18 2.58
N PRO A 176 0.76 -22.39 3.84
CA PRO A 176 1.60 -22.14 5.02
C PRO A 176 2.90 -22.94 5.07
N LYS A 177 3.03 -24.01 4.28
CA LYS A 177 4.26 -24.81 4.16
C LYS A 177 5.30 -24.16 3.24
N GLU A 178 4.85 -23.34 2.29
CA GLU A 178 5.72 -22.66 1.32
C GLU A 178 5.89 -21.17 1.60
N CYS A 179 4.89 -20.53 2.21
CA CYS A 179 4.89 -19.12 2.56
C CYS A 179 4.39 -18.92 4.00
N SER A 180 5.18 -18.28 4.84
CA SER A 180 4.75 -17.96 6.21
C SER A 180 3.92 -16.67 6.24
N TYR A 181 3.08 -16.50 7.27
CA TYR A 181 2.32 -15.26 7.43
C TYR A 181 3.24 -14.05 7.65
N GLU A 182 4.38 -14.24 8.31
CA GLU A 182 5.42 -13.22 8.47
C GLU A 182 5.99 -12.77 7.12
N SER A 183 6.13 -13.68 6.15
CA SER A 183 6.58 -13.33 4.79
C SER A 183 5.56 -12.42 4.08
N LEU A 184 4.26 -12.64 4.33
CA LEU A 184 3.21 -11.75 3.84
C LEU A 184 3.25 -10.39 4.53
N LEU A 185 3.48 -10.36 5.85
CA LEU A 185 3.64 -9.12 6.62
C LEU A 185 4.86 -8.31 6.16
N ASP A 186 5.99 -8.95 5.88
CA ASP A 186 7.17 -8.28 5.36
C ASP A 186 6.91 -7.63 3.99
N ALA A 187 6.21 -8.35 3.09
CA ALA A 187 5.79 -7.79 1.81
C ALA A 187 4.82 -6.61 1.98
N PHE A 188 3.87 -6.72 2.92
CA PHE A 188 2.95 -5.65 3.27
C PHE A 188 3.68 -4.37 3.74
N TRP A 189 4.60 -4.50 4.70
CA TRP A 189 5.36 -3.36 5.23
C TRP A 189 6.30 -2.73 4.19
N ALA A 190 6.85 -3.52 3.27
CA ALA A 190 7.70 -3.02 2.20
C ALA A 190 6.93 -2.28 1.09
N ARG A 191 5.61 -2.49 0.98
CA ARG A 191 4.82 -2.02 -0.16
C ARG A 191 4.26 -0.61 -0.01
N HIS A 192 4.06 -0.13 1.22
CA HIS A 192 3.34 1.11 1.48
C HIS A 192 3.93 1.93 2.64
N ASP A 193 3.41 3.14 2.87
CA ASP A 193 3.74 3.96 4.03
C ASP A 193 2.69 3.68 5.11
N PRO A 194 3.03 2.97 6.20
CA PRO A 194 2.07 2.61 7.24
C PRO A 194 1.76 3.78 8.20
N THR A 195 2.25 5.00 7.92
CA THR A 195 2.16 6.17 8.80
C THR A 195 1.28 7.30 8.25
N SER A 196 0.68 7.10 7.08
CA SER A 196 -0.24 8.04 6.43
C SER A 196 -1.71 7.64 6.66
N PRO A 197 -2.46 8.35 7.53
CA PRO A 197 -3.85 8.01 7.79
C PRO A 197 -4.72 8.30 6.56
N ASN A 198 -5.53 7.31 6.16
CA ASN A 198 -6.51 7.41 5.05
C ASN A 198 -5.90 7.97 3.75
N ARG A 199 -4.66 7.57 3.45
CA ARG A 199 -3.92 8.01 2.28
C ARG A 199 -2.79 7.05 1.98
N GLN A 200 -2.52 6.82 0.71
CA GLN A 200 -1.26 6.24 0.25
C GLN A 200 -0.76 6.96 -0.99
N GLY A 201 0.40 7.61 -0.89
CA GLY A 201 0.88 8.50 -1.95
C GLY A 201 -0.13 9.61 -2.26
N ASN A 202 -0.56 9.68 -3.53
CA ASN A 202 -1.56 10.66 -3.99
C ASN A 202 -3.01 10.16 -3.87
N ASP A 203 -3.22 8.89 -3.51
CA ASP A 203 -4.55 8.33 -3.32
C ASP A 203 -5.05 8.68 -1.92
N VAL A 204 -6.03 9.58 -1.85
CA VAL A 204 -6.57 10.12 -0.59
C VAL A 204 -8.00 9.66 -0.37
N GLY A 205 -8.27 9.09 0.80
CA GLY A 205 -9.58 8.56 1.16
C GLY A 205 -9.48 7.41 2.14
N THR A 206 -10.56 7.18 2.89
CA THR A 206 -10.63 6.08 3.86
C THR A 206 -10.47 4.72 3.20
N GLN A 207 -10.82 4.60 1.91
CA GLN A 207 -10.63 3.39 1.12
C GLN A 207 -9.16 3.00 0.90
N TYR A 208 -8.23 3.93 1.06
CA TYR A 208 -6.79 3.71 0.88
C TYR A 208 -6.03 3.57 2.19
N ARG A 209 -6.73 3.29 3.30
CA ARG A 209 -6.10 3.15 4.62
C ARG A 209 -5.24 1.89 4.71
N SER A 210 -4.25 1.94 5.59
CA SER A 210 -3.44 0.79 5.96
C SER A 210 -4.20 -0.10 6.95
N GLY A 211 -4.31 -1.39 6.66
CA GLY A 211 -5.03 -2.35 7.51
C GLY A 211 -4.58 -3.79 7.31
N ILE A 212 -4.54 -4.55 8.40
CA ILE A 212 -4.33 -5.99 8.43
C ILE A 212 -5.60 -6.62 9.00
N TYR A 213 -6.21 -7.52 8.22
CA TYR A 213 -7.48 -8.14 8.58
C TYR A 213 -7.30 -9.64 8.77
N TYR A 214 -7.27 -10.07 10.02
CA TYR A 214 -6.86 -11.43 10.39
C TYR A 214 -8.04 -12.41 10.39
N TYR A 215 -7.77 -13.65 10.02
CA TYR A 215 -8.71 -14.77 10.06
C TYR A 215 -8.55 -15.63 11.31
N THR A 216 -7.37 -15.60 11.96
CA THR A 216 -7.10 -16.40 13.16
C THR A 216 -6.40 -15.59 14.26
N PRO A 217 -6.49 -16.03 15.54
CA PRO A 217 -5.76 -15.40 16.64
C PRO A 217 -4.23 -15.43 16.46
N GLU A 218 -3.69 -16.44 15.78
CA GLU A 218 -2.26 -16.53 15.46
C GLU A 218 -1.84 -15.43 14.48
N GLN A 219 -2.67 -15.15 13.46
CA GLN A 219 -2.45 -14.04 12.54
C GLN A 219 -2.56 -12.69 13.25
N GLU A 220 -3.51 -12.51 14.16
CA GLU A 220 -3.62 -11.30 14.97
C GLU A 220 -2.34 -11.06 15.78
N LYS A 221 -1.88 -12.09 16.50
CA LYS A 221 -0.67 -12.02 17.32
C LYS A 221 0.55 -11.66 16.46
N ALA A 222 0.77 -12.38 15.36
CA ALA A 222 1.89 -12.14 14.46
C ALA A 222 1.85 -10.73 13.84
N ALA A 223 0.66 -10.24 13.46
CA ALA A 223 0.48 -8.88 12.95
C ALA A 223 0.83 -7.81 13.99
N ARG A 224 0.42 -7.99 15.24
CA ARG A 224 0.73 -7.06 16.34
C ARG A 224 2.22 -7.03 16.65
N GLU A 225 2.85 -8.20 16.77
CA GLU A 225 4.29 -8.31 16.99
C GLU A 225 5.08 -7.68 15.83
N SER A 226 4.68 -7.94 14.58
CA SER A 226 5.30 -7.36 13.38
C SER A 226 5.16 -5.84 13.34
N LEU A 227 3.99 -5.29 13.70
CA LEU A 227 3.78 -3.85 13.83
C LEU A 227 4.75 -3.23 14.85
N GLU A 228 4.91 -3.84 16.02
CA GLU A 228 5.85 -3.35 17.04
C GLU A 228 7.29 -3.35 16.53
N GLN A 229 7.72 -4.39 15.81
CA GLN A 229 9.06 -4.42 15.22
C GLN A 229 9.22 -3.38 14.11
N GLN A 230 8.19 -3.15 13.30
CA GLN A 230 8.23 -2.16 12.24
C GLN A 230 8.21 -0.73 12.79
N GLN A 231 7.46 -0.48 13.88
CA GLN A 231 7.41 0.82 14.53
C GLN A 231 8.78 1.26 15.05
N LYS A 232 9.63 0.34 15.51
CA LYS A 232 11.01 0.65 15.94
C LYS A 232 11.89 1.19 14.82
N LYS A 233 11.55 0.91 13.55
CA LYS A 233 12.29 1.36 12.37
C LYS A 233 11.79 2.71 11.84
N LEU A 234 10.65 3.20 12.33
CA LEU A 234 9.96 4.38 11.80
C LEU A 234 9.82 5.47 12.87
N ASN A 235 10.15 6.70 12.51
CA ASN A 235 9.99 7.86 13.42
C ASN A 235 8.53 8.28 13.57
N ARG A 236 7.73 8.09 12.52
CA ARG A 236 6.30 8.40 12.52
C ARG A 236 5.53 7.21 13.08
N LYS A 237 4.48 7.50 13.85
CA LYS A 237 3.60 6.46 14.41
C LYS A 237 2.88 5.72 13.28
N ILE A 238 2.90 4.39 13.33
CA ILE A 238 2.13 3.51 12.47
C ILE A 238 0.65 3.67 12.79
N VAL A 239 -0.17 3.83 11.75
CA VAL A 239 -1.62 4.00 11.82
C VAL A 239 -2.39 2.80 11.27
N THR A 240 -1.69 1.73 10.89
CA THR A 240 -2.28 0.47 10.43
C THR A 240 -3.27 -0.09 11.45
N GLU A 241 -4.51 -0.31 11.03
CA GLU A 241 -5.51 -1.00 11.85
C GLU A 241 -5.29 -2.51 11.80
N ILE A 242 -5.45 -3.20 12.94
CA ILE A 242 -5.41 -4.67 13.03
C ILE A 242 -6.74 -5.13 13.60
N LEU A 243 -7.60 -5.68 12.75
CA LEU A 243 -8.99 -6.02 13.06
C LEU A 243 -9.35 -7.40 12.49
N PRO A 244 -10.42 -8.06 12.99
CA PRO A 244 -10.92 -9.28 12.36
C PRO A 244 -11.30 -9.07 10.90
N ALA A 245 -11.03 -10.07 10.06
CA ALA A 245 -11.55 -10.14 8.70
C ALA A 245 -13.08 -10.14 8.70
N LYS A 246 -13.65 -9.34 7.81
CA LYS A 246 -15.09 -9.20 7.58
C LYS A 246 -15.39 -9.54 6.13
N LYS A 247 -16.68 -9.61 5.81
CA LYS A 247 -17.18 -9.94 4.47
C LYS A 247 -16.34 -9.28 3.38
N PHE A 248 -15.81 -10.11 2.50
CA PHE A 248 -15.01 -9.69 1.36
C PHE A 248 -15.92 -9.63 0.13
N TYR A 249 -15.91 -8.48 -0.54
CA TYR A 249 -16.59 -8.28 -1.82
C TYR A 249 -15.54 -8.21 -2.91
N ILE A 250 -15.49 -9.23 -3.77
CA ILE A 250 -14.58 -9.23 -4.91
C ILE A 250 -14.86 -8.01 -5.80
N ALA A 251 -13.80 -7.28 -6.16
CA ALA A 251 -13.92 -6.16 -7.09
C ALA A 251 -14.14 -6.68 -8.52
N GLU A 252 -14.58 -5.79 -9.40
CA GLU A 252 -14.85 -6.10 -10.80
C GLU A 252 -13.61 -6.67 -11.51
N GLU A 253 -13.82 -7.55 -12.50
CA GLU A 253 -12.74 -8.28 -13.20
C GLU A 253 -11.67 -7.37 -13.82
N TYR A 254 -12.03 -6.14 -14.18
CA TYR A 254 -11.07 -5.18 -14.73
C TYR A 254 -10.06 -4.66 -13.68
N HIS A 255 -10.33 -4.81 -12.39
CA HIS A 255 -9.38 -4.50 -11.31
C HIS A 255 -8.43 -5.66 -10.99
N GLN A 256 -8.83 -6.90 -11.27
CA GLN A 256 -8.07 -8.11 -10.93
C GLN A 256 -6.80 -8.21 -11.79
N GLN A 257 -5.64 -8.43 -11.16
CA GLN A 257 -4.32 -8.52 -11.80
C GLN A 257 -4.03 -7.35 -12.77
N TYR A 258 -4.49 -6.14 -12.43
CA TYR A 258 -4.50 -4.98 -13.35
C TYR A 258 -3.11 -4.64 -13.93
N LEU A 259 -2.07 -4.64 -13.09
CA LEU A 259 -0.70 -4.27 -13.51
C LEU A 259 -0.03 -5.35 -14.35
N GLU A 260 -0.35 -6.63 -14.10
CA GLU A 260 0.09 -7.74 -14.94
C GLU A 260 -0.57 -7.69 -16.32
N LYS A 261 -1.83 -7.28 -16.37
CA LYS A 261 -2.60 -7.10 -17.61
C LYS A 261 -2.14 -5.90 -18.46
N GLY A 262 -1.36 -4.98 -17.89
CA GLY A 262 -0.77 -3.85 -18.62
C GLY A 262 -0.90 -2.50 -17.93
N GLY A 263 -1.71 -2.41 -16.87
CA GLY A 263 -1.98 -1.15 -16.19
C GLY A 263 -2.56 -0.06 -17.11
N ARG A 264 -2.49 1.19 -16.65
CA ARG A 264 -3.04 2.38 -17.32
C ARG A 264 -2.38 2.67 -18.66
N PHE A 265 -1.10 2.34 -18.80
CA PHE A 265 -0.27 2.72 -19.95
C PHE A 265 0.04 1.56 -20.90
N GLY A 266 -0.47 0.35 -20.62
CA GLY A 266 -0.22 -0.86 -21.41
C GLY A 266 1.13 -1.55 -21.16
N PHE A 267 1.98 -0.99 -20.29
CA PHE A 267 3.26 -1.58 -19.91
C PHE A 267 3.10 -2.59 -18.77
N LYS A 268 3.01 -3.87 -19.13
CA LYS A 268 2.88 -4.98 -18.17
C LYS A 268 4.02 -4.97 -17.15
N GLN A 269 3.68 -5.31 -15.92
CA GLN A 269 4.63 -5.57 -14.85
C GLN A 269 4.57 -7.05 -14.51
N SER A 270 5.74 -7.72 -14.48
CA SER A 270 5.79 -9.17 -14.26
C SER A 270 5.26 -9.54 -12.88
N SER A 271 4.37 -10.54 -12.83
CA SER A 271 3.85 -11.20 -11.62
C SER A 271 4.67 -12.43 -11.23
N SER A 272 5.75 -12.74 -11.97
CA SER A 272 6.55 -13.95 -11.79
C SER A 272 7.06 -14.06 -10.35
N LYS A 273 7.05 -15.29 -9.80
CA LYS A 273 7.51 -15.56 -8.44
C LYS A 273 8.97 -15.13 -8.26
N GLY A 274 9.25 -14.37 -7.21
CA GLY A 274 10.57 -13.82 -6.90
C GLY A 274 10.96 -12.59 -7.73
N CYS A 275 10.08 -12.04 -8.58
CA CYS A 275 10.37 -10.82 -9.33
C CYS A 275 10.53 -9.62 -8.38
N ASN A 276 11.68 -8.94 -8.46
CA ASN A 276 12.01 -7.78 -7.64
C ASN A 276 12.02 -6.46 -8.42
N ASP A 277 11.50 -6.45 -9.65
CA ASP A 277 11.39 -5.22 -10.45
C ASP A 277 10.55 -4.18 -9.69
N PRO A 278 10.94 -2.90 -9.64
CA PRO A 278 10.16 -1.89 -8.93
C PRO A 278 8.72 -1.81 -9.44
N ILE A 279 7.76 -2.00 -8.54
CA ILE A 279 6.33 -1.90 -8.89
C ILE A 279 5.95 -0.42 -9.03
N ARG A 280 5.43 -0.07 -10.21
CA ARG A 280 4.82 1.24 -10.52
C ARG A 280 3.34 1.20 -10.18
N CYS A 281 2.84 2.26 -9.52
CA CYS A 281 1.50 2.27 -8.91
C CYS A 281 0.36 1.96 -9.89
N TYR A 282 0.43 2.49 -11.12
CA TYR A 282 -0.71 2.44 -12.06
C TYR A 282 -0.40 1.80 -13.41
N GLY A 283 0.87 1.47 -13.70
CA GLY A 283 1.31 1.01 -15.03
C GLY A 283 2.67 1.55 -15.39
#